data_AF-A0ABD3FBA0-F1
#
_entry.id   AF-A0ABD3FBA0-F1
#
_cell.length_a   1.000
_cell.length_b   1.000
_cell.length_c   1.000
_cell.angle_alpha   90.00
_cell.angle_beta   90.00
_cell.angle_gamma   90.00
#
_symmetry.space_group_name_H-M   'P 1'
#
loop_
_entity.id
_entity.type
_entity.pdbx_description
1 polymer ?
#
loop_
_entity_poly.entity_id
_entity_poly.type
_entity_poly.pdbx_seq_one_letter_code
_entity_poly.pdbx_strand_id
1 'polypeptide(L)'
;MTTTLDCDTRVAYTVKLFQRSVVNFAAFKMYFQMSDKNDDASVFQCLTDQDWLLVAEMKAIVGSVADLARVEVQRNDLVASQLNVLLKYTFDRLHSKYFMALGLDVLASATTTVATFPRCKIPVKCLSDPARVCIAPMKGQDMKRLATPTSETVTILYEE
;
A
#
# COMPACT_ATOMS: atom_id res chain seq x y z
N MET A 1 2.40 3.22 30.80
CA MET A 1 2.56 2.32 29.64
C MET A 1 1.21 2.18 28.96
N THR A 2 0.91 3.04 27.97
CA THR A 2 -0.41 3.07 27.30
C THR A 2 -0.35 3.70 25.90
N THR A 3 0.85 3.99 25.37
CA THR A 3 1.03 4.81 24.17
C THR A 3 1.25 3.99 22.90
N THR A 4 1.86 2.80 22.99
CA THR A 4 2.11 1.92 21.83
C THR A 4 0.83 1.25 21.32
N LEU A 5 -0.02 0.74 22.22
CA LEU A 5 -1.30 0.12 21.84
C LEU A 5 -2.23 1.13 21.15
N ASP A 6 -2.21 2.40 21.58
CA ASP A 6 -3.01 3.47 21.00
C ASP A 6 -2.52 3.87 19.59
N CYS A 7 -1.19 3.99 19.39
CA CYS A 7 -0.61 4.25 18.07
C CYS A 7 -0.85 3.11 17.07
N ASP A 8 -0.60 1.86 17.46
CA ASP A 8 -0.78 0.69 16.59
C ASP A 8 -2.26 0.52 16.21
N THR A 9 -3.17 0.79 17.14
CA THR A 9 -4.62 0.78 16.89
C THR A 9 -5.02 1.87 15.90
N ARG A 10 -4.54 3.11 16.08
CA ARG A 10 -4.85 4.24 15.17
C ARG A 10 -4.35 4.00 13.75
N VAL A 11 -3.10 3.52 13.59
CA VAL A 11 -2.53 3.21 12.28
C VAL A 11 -3.31 2.06 11.62
N ALA A 12 -3.60 0.99 12.37
CA ALA A 12 -4.35 -0.15 11.85
C ALA A 12 -5.78 0.21 11.43
N TYR A 13 -6.48 1.08 12.18
CA TYR A 13 -7.82 1.55 11.81
C TYR A 13 -7.81 2.39 10.54
N THR A 14 -6.88 3.34 10.42
CA THR A 14 -6.76 4.19 9.22
C THR A 14 -6.44 3.35 7.99
N VAL A 15 -5.50 2.39 8.09
CA VAL A 15 -5.19 1.47 7.00
C VAL A 15 -6.41 0.61 6.63
N LYS A 16 -7.11 0.02 7.62
CA LYS A 16 -8.32 -0.77 7.36
C LYS A 16 -9.43 0.07 6.72
N LEU A 17 -9.60 1.32 7.15
CA LEU A 17 -10.55 2.26 6.58
C LEU A 17 -10.23 2.50 5.11
N PHE A 18 -9.01 2.94 4.78
CA PHE A 18 -8.58 3.12 3.39
C PHE A 18 -8.74 1.85 2.56
N GLN A 19 -8.38 0.69 3.10
CA GLN A 19 -8.51 -0.57 2.37
C GLN A 19 -9.98 -0.91 2.06
N ARG A 20 -10.89 -0.69 3.01
CA ARG A 20 -12.33 -0.93 2.83
C ARG A 20 -13.01 0.12 1.97
N SER A 21 -12.58 1.38 2.05
CA SER A 21 -13.08 2.47 1.21
C SER A 21 -12.76 2.25 -0.26
N VAL A 22 -11.57 1.72 -0.59
CA VAL A 22 -11.23 1.39 -1.99
C VAL A 22 -11.97 0.14 -2.47
N VAL A 23 -12.09 -0.91 -1.65
CA VAL A 23 -12.85 -2.12 -2.05
C VAL A 23 -14.33 -1.83 -2.26
N ASN A 24 -14.90 -0.97 -1.43
CA ASN A 24 -16.28 -0.54 -1.56
C ASN A 24 -16.39 0.80 -2.30
N PHE A 25 -15.43 1.13 -3.17
CA PHE A 25 -15.33 2.44 -3.79
C PHE A 25 -16.66 2.91 -4.37
N ALA A 26 -17.37 2.09 -5.14
CA ALA A 26 -18.67 2.46 -5.69
C ALA A 26 -19.70 2.84 -4.60
N ALA A 27 -19.79 2.05 -3.52
CA ALA A 27 -20.72 2.32 -2.42
C ALA A 27 -20.28 3.50 -1.54
N PHE A 28 -18.98 3.63 -1.30
CA PHE A 28 -18.39 4.72 -0.52
C PHE A 28 -18.52 6.05 -1.27
N LYS A 29 -18.20 6.04 -2.57
CA LYS A 29 -18.43 7.15 -3.49
C LYS A 29 -19.91 7.54 -3.48
N MET A 30 -20.84 6.61 -3.70
CA MET A 30 -22.28 6.93 -3.64
C MET A 30 -22.72 7.47 -2.28
N TYR A 31 -22.27 6.90 -1.16
CA TYR A 31 -22.66 7.35 0.18
C TYR A 31 -22.22 8.80 0.47
N PHE A 32 -20.99 9.17 0.12
CA PHE A 32 -20.47 10.53 0.34
C PHE A 32 -20.79 11.51 -0.79
N GLN A 33 -21.20 11.04 -1.96
CA GLN A 33 -21.65 11.88 -3.09
C GLN A 33 -23.16 12.11 -3.11
N MET A 34 -23.94 11.38 -2.30
CA MET A 34 -25.32 11.72 -2.00
C MET A 34 -25.35 12.84 -0.97
N SER A 35 -24.90 14.05 -1.34
CA SER A 35 -25.08 15.21 -0.47
C SER A 35 -26.58 15.52 -0.35
N ASP A 36 -27.07 15.56 0.88
CA ASP A 36 -28.39 16.13 1.19
C ASP A 36 -28.31 17.66 1.04
N LYS A 37 -29.43 18.30 0.73
CA LYS A 37 -29.54 19.77 0.66
C LYS A 37 -29.20 20.45 1.99
N ASN A 38 -29.24 19.71 3.09
CA ASN A 38 -28.91 20.19 4.43
C ASN A 38 -27.46 19.89 4.85
N ASP A 39 -26.67 19.22 4.02
CA ASP A 39 -25.29 18.90 4.36
C ASP A 39 -24.42 20.16 4.33
N ASP A 40 -23.60 20.32 5.38
CA ASP A 40 -22.64 21.42 5.47
C ASP A 40 -21.49 21.18 4.47
N ALA A 41 -21.41 22.01 3.44
CA ALA A 41 -20.38 21.94 2.41
C ALA A 41 -18.95 22.20 2.94
N SER A 42 -18.80 22.76 4.14
CA SER A 42 -17.49 22.89 4.82
C SER A 42 -17.01 21.58 5.46
N VAL A 43 -17.92 20.62 5.64
CA VAL A 43 -17.66 19.31 6.27
C VAL A 43 -17.74 18.18 5.23
N PHE A 44 -18.73 18.23 4.33
CA PHE A 44 -18.99 17.19 3.33
C PHE A 44 -18.46 17.60 1.97
N GLN A 45 -17.13 17.50 1.79
CA GLN A 45 -16.50 17.65 0.49
C GLN A 45 -16.28 16.29 -0.17
N CYS A 46 -16.85 16.10 -1.35
CA CYS A 46 -16.67 14.88 -2.13
C CYS A 46 -15.21 14.74 -2.59
N LEU A 47 -14.61 13.57 -2.37
CA LEU A 47 -13.34 13.21 -3.01
C LEU A 47 -13.53 13.14 -4.52
N THR A 48 -12.59 13.74 -5.26
CA THR A 48 -12.55 13.72 -6.72
C THR A 48 -12.06 12.37 -7.23
N ASP A 49 -12.27 12.07 -8.51
CA ASP A 49 -11.74 10.84 -9.12
C ASP A 49 -10.20 10.78 -9.04
N GLN A 50 -9.52 11.93 -9.05
CA GLN A 50 -8.07 12.01 -8.85
C GLN A 50 -7.66 11.63 -7.42
N ASP A 51 -8.43 12.04 -6.41
CA ASP A 51 -8.17 11.66 -5.03
C ASP A 51 -8.31 10.14 -4.86
N TRP A 52 -9.32 9.53 -5.48
CA TRP A 52 -9.51 8.09 -5.46
C TRP A 52 -8.38 7.33 -6.15
N LEU A 53 -7.93 7.83 -7.30
CA LEU A 53 -6.75 7.30 -7.99
C LEU A 53 -5.53 7.34 -7.07
N LEU A 54 -5.28 8.50 -6.44
CA LEU A 54 -4.18 8.67 -5.50
C LEU A 54 -4.25 7.68 -4.33
N VAL A 55 -5.43 7.42 -3.77
CA VAL A 55 -5.60 6.42 -2.69
C VAL A 55 -5.24 5.02 -3.19
N ALA A 56 -5.68 4.64 -4.40
CA ALA A 56 -5.36 3.33 -4.98
C ALA A 56 -3.84 3.17 -5.25
N GLU A 57 -3.19 4.22 -5.75
CA GLU A 57 -1.75 4.28 -5.97
C GLU A 57 -0.96 4.17 -4.65
N MET A 58 -1.32 5.00 -3.67
CA MET A 58 -0.66 5.01 -2.36
C MET A 58 -0.80 3.67 -1.65
N LYS A 59 -1.96 3.00 -1.76
CA LYS A 59 -2.14 1.65 -1.24
C LYS A 59 -1.17 0.65 -1.88
N ALA A 60 -0.97 0.74 -3.20
CA ALA A 60 -0.07 -0.16 -3.91
C ALA A 60 1.40 0.04 -3.51
N ILE A 61 1.83 1.31 -3.42
CA ILE A 61 3.18 1.68 -3.02
C ILE A 61 3.47 1.25 -1.58
N VAL A 62 2.59 1.64 -0.64
CA VAL A 62 2.74 1.29 0.78
C VAL A 62 2.65 -0.21 0.99
N GLY A 63 1.84 -0.93 0.21
CA GLY A 63 1.78 -2.39 0.25
C GLY A 63 3.09 -3.07 -0.15
N SER A 64 3.81 -2.54 -1.16
CA SER A 64 5.15 -3.02 -1.52
C SER A 64 6.18 -2.80 -0.42
N VAL A 65 6.17 -1.63 0.21
CA VAL A 65 7.03 -1.28 1.36
C VAL A 65 6.72 -2.19 2.55
N ALA A 66 5.44 -2.36 2.88
CA ALA A 66 5.00 -3.15 4.02
C ALA A 66 5.40 -4.62 3.91
N ASP A 67 5.37 -5.20 2.70
CA ASP A 67 5.79 -6.60 2.52
C ASP A 67 7.30 -6.77 2.75
N LEU A 68 8.14 -5.84 2.29
CA LEU A 68 9.58 -5.87 2.58
C LEU A 68 9.85 -5.69 4.08
N ALA A 69 9.24 -4.68 4.70
CA ALA A 69 9.37 -4.42 6.13
C ALA A 69 8.91 -5.62 6.98
N ARG A 70 7.86 -6.32 6.55
CA ARG A 70 7.38 -7.53 7.21
C ARG A 70 8.42 -8.65 7.16
N VAL A 71 9.02 -8.92 6.00
CA VAL A 71 10.06 -9.96 5.87
C VAL A 71 11.24 -9.64 6.79
N GLU A 72 11.64 -8.37 6.86
CA GLU A 72 12.71 -7.91 7.74
C GLU A 72 12.39 -8.11 9.23
N VAL A 73 11.19 -7.75 9.68
CA VAL A 73 10.76 -7.97 11.08
C VAL A 73 10.70 -9.46 11.43
N GLN A 74 10.30 -10.31 10.48
CA GLN A 74 10.20 -11.76 10.66
C GLN A 74 11.51 -12.49 10.36
N ARG A 75 12.64 -11.79 10.11
CA ARG A 75 13.91 -12.39 9.67
C ARG A 75 14.32 -13.59 10.52
N ASN A 76 14.26 -13.45 11.84
CA ASN A 76 14.74 -14.47 12.78
C ASN A 76 13.81 -15.69 12.89
N ASP A 77 12.58 -15.58 12.39
CA ASP A 77 11.59 -16.68 12.38
C ASP A 77 11.66 -17.49 11.07
N LEU A 78 12.45 -17.05 10.08
CA LEU A 78 12.58 -17.66 8.77
C LEU A 78 13.90 -18.43 8.65
N VAL A 79 13.85 -19.59 8.00
CA VAL A 79 15.09 -20.26 7.58
C VAL A 79 15.76 -19.47 6.46
N ALA A 80 17.10 -19.55 6.38
CA ALA A 80 17.89 -18.72 5.47
C ALA A 80 17.42 -18.75 4.01
N SER A 81 17.04 -19.92 3.48
CA SER A 81 16.54 -20.06 2.12
C SER A 81 15.19 -19.35 1.89
N GLN A 82 14.28 -19.41 2.86
CA GLN A 82 12.99 -18.71 2.79
C GLN A 82 13.18 -17.20 2.91
N LEU A 83 14.01 -16.76 3.85
CA LEU A 83 14.37 -15.36 4.02
C LEU A 83 14.90 -14.77 2.72
N ASN A 84 15.87 -15.43 2.11
CA ASN A 84 16.50 -14.97 0.87
C ASN A 84 15.51 -14.81 -0.29
N VAL A 85 14.65 -15.80 -0.50
CA VAL A 85 13.61 -15.76 -1.55
C VAL A 85 12.62 -14.63 -1.29
N LEU A 86 12.15 -14.47 -0.05
CA LEU A 86 11.17 -13.45 0.31
C LEU A 86 11.76 -12.04 0.25
N LEU A 87 13.00 -11.85 0.69
CA LEU A 87 13.70 -10.58 0.57
C LEU A 87 13.87 -10.18 -0.89
N LYS A 88 14.37 -11.09 -1.73
CA LYS A 88 14.52 -10.82 -3.18
C LYS A 88 13.18 -10.46 -3.82
N TYR A 89 12.16 -11.29 -3.59
CA TYR A 89 10.84 -11.07 -4.17
C TYR A 89 10.23 -9.71 -3.76
N THR A 90 10.25 -9.38 -2.47
CA THR A 90 9.67 -8.12 -1.98
C THR A 90 10.49 -6.91 -2.38
N PHE A 91 11.81 -7.03 -2.41
CA PHE A 91 12.73 -6.00 -2.90
C PHE A 91 12.51 -5.71 -4.39
N ASP A 92 12.50 -6.73 -5.25
CA ASP A 92 12.27 -6.58 -6.69
C ASP A 92 10.88 -5.99 -6.95
N ARG A 93 9.87 -6.38 -6.15
CA ARG A 93 8.52 -5.83 -6.26
C ARG A 93 8.47 -4.34 -5.90
N LEU A 94 9.20 -3.90 -4.88
CA LEU A 94 9.33 -2.48 -4.51
C LEU A 94 10.11 -1.69 -5.57
N HIS A 95 11.11 -2.31 -6.20
CA HIS A 95 11.96 -1.70 -7.23
C HIS A 95 11.44 -1.86 -8.65
N SER A 96 10.31 -2.54 -8.82
CA SER A 96 9.62 -2.74 -10.09
C SER A 96 9.31 -1.42 -10.81
N LYS A 97 9.26 -1.50 -12.14
CA LYS A 97 8.81 -0.40 -13.03
C LYS A 97 7.30 -0.15 -12.95
N TYR A 98 6.57 -0.93 -12.16
CA TYR A 98 5.13 -0.87 -12.01
C TYR A 98 4.65 -1.32 -10.63
N PHE A 99 3.49 -0.84 -10.22
CA PHE A 99 2.78 -1.27 -9.03
C PHE A 99 1.44 -1.92 -9.39
N MET A 100 0.94 -2.79 -8.50
CA MET A 100 -0.36 -3.44 -8.64
C MET A 100 -1.39 -2.73 -7.76
N ALA A 101 -2.12 -1.77 -8.34
CA ALA A 101 -3.14 -0.99 -7.63
C ALA A 101 -4.52 -1.61 -7.77
N LEU A 102 -5.45 -1.29 -6.87
CA LEU A 102 -6.84 -1.73 -6.99
C LEU A 102 -7.52 -1.03 -8.17
N GLY A 103 -8.29 -1.77 -8.97
CA GLY A 103 -9.02 -1.22 -10.11
C GLY A 103 -10.30 -0.49 -9.67
N LEU A 104 -10.35 0.83 -9.83
CA LEU A 104 -11.50 1.65 -9.40
C LEU A 104 -12.74 1.46 -10.28
N ASP A 105 -12.57 1.04 -11.52
CA ASP A 105 -13.69 0.81 -12.46
C ASP A 105 -14.38 -0.55 -12.29
N VAL A 106 -13.97 -1.34 -11.30
CA VAL A 106 -14.46 -2.71 -11.11
C VAL A 106 -15.42 -2.78 -9.94
N LEU A 107 -16.64 -3.26 -10.22
CA LEU A 107 -17.65 -3.49 -9.19
C LEU A 107 -17.25 -4.69 -8.33
N ALA A 108 -17.14 -4.48 -7.02
CA ALA A 108 -17.07 -5.58 -6.05
C ALA A 108 -18.38 -6.36 -6.06
N SER A 109 -18.29 -7.69 -6.12
CA SER A 109 -19.40 -8.57 -5.76
C SER A 109 -19.56 -8.65 -4.23
N ALA A 110 -20.71 -9.15 -3.76
CA ALA A 110 -20.96 -9.38 -2.33
C ALA A 110 -19.93 -10.30 -1.63
N THR A 111 -19.19 -11.10 -2.40
CA THR A 111 -18.15 -12.01 -1.90
C THR A 111 -16.72 -11.47 -2.10
N THR A 112 -16.57 -10.28 -2.69
CA THR A 112 -15.26 -9.70 -2.96
C THR A 112 -14.62 -9.20 -1.66
N THR A 113 -13.37 -9.60 -1.43
CA THR A 113 -12.56 -9.17 -0.29
C THR A 113 -11.38 -8.34 -0.78
N VAL A 114 -10.67 -7.67 0.12
CA VAL A 114 -9.41 -6.95 -0.22
C VAL A 114 -8.39 -7.87 -0.91
N ALA A 115 -8.36 -9.16 -0.54
CA ALA A 115 -7.45 -10.12 -1.13
C ALA A 115 -7.83 -10.43 -2.59
N THR A 116 -9.11 -10.66 -2.85
CA THR A 116 -9.64 -11.09 -4.15
C THR A 116 -9.99 -9.94 -5.10
N PHE A 117 -9.95 -8.70 -4.62
CA PHE A 117 -10.29 -7.54 -5.44
C PHE A 117 -9.33 -7.38 -6.63
N PRO A 118 -9.85 -7.12 -7.85
CA PRO A 118 -9.03 -7.00 -9.06
C PRO A 118 -7.98 -5.89 -8.98
N ARG A 119 -6.80 -6.16 -9.53
CA ARG A 119 -5.67 -5.22 -9.54
C ARG A 119 -5.24 -4.89 -10.96
N CYS A 120 -4.90 -3.63 -11.17
CA CYS A 120 -4.37 -3.10 -12.41
C CYS A 120 -2.88 -2.79 -12.27
N LYS A 121 -2.12 -3.06 -13.33
CA LYS A 121 -0.70 -2.73 -13.41
C LYS A 121 -0.54 -1.26 -13.78
N ILE A 122 -0.01 -0.46 -12.85
CA ILE A 122 0.26 0.97 -13.07
C ILE A 122 1.78 1.17 -13.24
N PRO A 123 2.27 1.57 -14.43
CA PRO A 123 3.66 1.95 -14.61
C PRO A 123 4.03 3.14 -13.70
N VAL A 124 5.25 3.16 -13.16
CA VAL A 124 5.72 4.26 -12.27
C VAL A 124 5.60 5.64 -12.94
N LYS A 125 5.84 5.70 -14.26
CA LYS A 125 5.70 6.94 -15.06
C LYS A 125 4.26 7.45 -15.19
N CYS A 126 3.27 6.59 -14.94
CA CYS A 126 1.85 6.89 -15.03
C CYS A 126 1.24 7.23 -13.66
N LEU A 127 2.02 7.15 -12.58
CA LEU A 127 1.57 7.53 -11.24
C LEU A 127 1.39 9.04 -11.15
N SER A 128 0.40 9.46 -10.35
CA SER A 128 0.21 10.87 -10.00
C SER A 128 1.47 11.48 -9.35
N ASP A 129 1.64 12.79 -9.52
CA ASP A 129 2.79 13.52 -8.95
C ASP A 129 2.92 13.30 -7.44
N PRO A 130 1.84 13.39 -6.63
CA PRO A 130 1.93 13.13 -5.19
C PRO A 130 2.38 11.71 -4.87
N ALA A 131 1.87 10.70 -5.59
CA ALA A 131 2.27 9.31 -5.38
C ALA A 131 3.77 9.09 -5.70
N ARG A 132 4.28 9.68 -6.79
CA ARG A 132 5.70 9.53 -7.16
C ARG A 132 6.64 10.13 -6.13
N VAL A 133 6.29 11.29 -5.54
CA VAL A 133 7.10 11.96 -4.52
C VAL A 133 7.31 11.07 -3.29
N CYS A 134 6.33 10.24 -2.93
CA CYS A 134 6.42 9.36 -1.77
C CYS A 134 7.35 8.15 -1.97
N ILE A 135 7.63 7.74 -3.21
CA ILE A 135 8.39 6.50 -3.49
C ILE A 135 9.83 6.59 -3.00
N ALA A 136 10.54 7.66 -3.34
CA ALA A 136 11.97 7.78 -3.03
C ALA A 136 12.25 7.82 -1.52
N PRO A 137 11.51 8.60 -0.70
CA PRO A 137 11.64 8.56 0.75
C PRO A 137 11.37 7.17 1.33
N MET A 138 10.30 6.49 0.90
CA MET A 138 9.94 5.17 1.41
C MET A 138 11.02 4.13 1.10
N LYS A 139 11.52 4.10 -0.15
CA LYS A 139 12.65 3.24 -0.53
C LYS A 139 13.89 3.55 0.30
N GLY A 140 14.22 4.82 0.48
CA GLY A 140 15.38 5.23 1.27
C GLY A 140 15.29 4.81 2.75
N GLN A 141 14.09 4.79 3.33
CA GLN A 141 13.87 4.33 4.71
C GLN A 141 14.06 2.82 4.84
N ASP A 142 13.48 2.03 3.94
CA ASP A 142 13.64 0.57 3.96
C ASP A 142 15.10 0.20 3.76
N MET A 143 15.79 0.80 2.78
CA MET A 143 17.21 0.54 2.50
C MET A 143 18.12 0.79 3.71
N LYS A 144 17.80 1.77 4.56
CA LYS A 144 18.55 2.04 5.80
C LYS A 144 18.22 1.08 6.94
N ARG A 145 17.06 0.43 6.88
CA ARG A 145 16.53 -0.46 7.92
C ARG A 145 16.79 -1.94 7.65
N LEU A 146 17.05 -2.30 6.38
CA LEU A 146 17.56 -3.62 6.04
C LEU A 146 18.75 -3.90 6.96
N ALA A 147 18.68 -4.99 7.73
CA ALA A 147 19.80 -5.37 8.58
C ALA A 147 21.06 -5.50 7.73
N THR A 148 22.23 -5.20 8.31
CA THR A 148 23.51 -5.22 7.60
C THR A 148 23.58 -6.50 6.75
N PRO A 149 23.49 -6.37 5.42
CA PRO A 149 23.26 -7.52 4.59
C PRO A 149 24.49 -8.41 4.67
N THR A 150 24.29 -9.70 4.90
CA THR A 150 25.38 -10.68 4.72
C THR A 150 25.87 -10.62 3.28
N SER A 151 27.08 -11.08 3.00
CA SER A 151 27.57 -11.17 1.61
C SER A 151 26.56 -11.87 0.69
N GLU A 152 25.89 -12.91 1.17
CA GLU A 152 24.82 -13.61 0.46
C GLU A 152 23.60 -12.72 0.20
N THR A 153 23.17 -11.93 1.18
CA THR A 153 22.01 -11.03 1.03
C THR A 153 22.32 -9.90 0.04
N VAL A 154 23.55 -9.39 0.01
CA VAL A 154 23.97 -8.38 -0.97
C VAL A 154 23.93 -8.95 -2.39
N THR A 155 24.55 -10.11 -2.61
CA THR A 155 24.53 -10.79 -3.92
C THR A 155 23.10 -11.05 -4.37
N ILE A 156 22.23 -11.56 -3.50
CA ILE A 156 20.85 -11.89 -3.86
C ILE A 156 20.04 -10.63 -4.22
N LEU A 157 20.21 -9.53 -3.49
CA LEU A 157 19.43 -8.31 -3.73
C LEU A 157 19.93 -7.50 -4.93
N TYR A 158 21.24 -7.47 -5.19
CA TYR A 158 21.86 -6.51 -6.12
C TYR A 158 22.61 -7.14 -7.30
N GLU A 159 22.90 -8.44 -7.30
CA GLU A 159 23.50 -9.13 -8.45
C GLU A 159 22.43 -9.93 -9.19
N GLU A 160 22.38 -9.77 -10.52
CA GLU A 160 21.62 -10.61 -11.46
C GLU A 160 22.57 -11.61 -12.14
#